data_AF-A0A0G0XTU3-F1
#
_entry.id   AF-A0A0G0XTU3-F1
#
_cell.length_a   1.000
_cell.length_b   1.000
_cell.length_c   1.000
_cell.angle_alpha   90.00
_cell.angle_beta   90.00
_cell.angle_gamma   90.00
#
_symmetry.space_group_name_H-M   'P 1'
#
loop_
_entity.id
_entity.type
_entity.pdbx_description
1 polymer ?
#
loop_
_entity_poly.entity_id
_entity_poly.type
_entity_poly.pdbx_seq_one_letter_code
_entity_poly.pdbx_strand_id
1 'polypeptide(L)' 'MYAAREAYDPTVRSEKLADAIANKGGHAEYAESFDVAETLLDEKGSDTLILTMGAGDVYQVAESLLLKSKVQLKVIG' A
#
# COMPACT_ATOMS: atom_id res chain seq x y z
N MET A 1 -5.92 -7.63 -4.77
CA MET A 1 -5.02 -8.63 -5.40
C MET A 1 -4.85 -8.27 -6.86
N TYR A 2 -3.63 -8.41 -7.38
CA TYR A 2 -3.37 -8.26 -8.80
C TYR A 2 -3.62 -9.60 -9.51
N ALA A 3 -4.52 -9.64 -10.50
CA ALA A 3 -4.79 -10.85 -11.25
C ALA A 3 -3.65 -11.09 -12.25
N ALA A 4 -2.85 -12.13 -12.04
CA ALA A 4 -1.76 -12.51 -12.94
C ALA A 4 -2.28 -13.23 -14.21
N ARG A 5 -3.25 -12.62 -14.90
CA ARG A 5 -4.07 -13.23 -15.98
C ARG A 5 -5.00 -14.36 -15.52
N GLU A 6 -5.25 -14.44 -14.22
CA GLU A 6 -6.15 -15.43 -13.63
C GLU A 6 -7.62 -15.05 -13.84
N ALA A 7 -8.50 -16.05 -13.89
CA ALA A 7 -9.94 -15.82 -13.89
C ALA A 7 -10.35 -15.18 -12.55
N TYR A 8 -11.26 -14.21 -12.61
CA TYR A 8 -11.76 -13.56 -11.41
C TYR A 8 -12.50 -14.56 -10.52
N ASP A 9 -11.98 -14.76 -9.31
CA ASP A 9 -12.63 -15.53 -8.26
C ASP A 9 -13.17 -14.58 -7.19
N PRO A 10 -14.51 -14.42 -7.06
CA PRO A 10 -15.11 -13.51 -6.08
C PRO A 10 -14.87 -13.94 -4.62
N THR A 11 -14.44 -15.18 -4.39
CA THR A 11 -14.15 -15.69 -3.05
C THR A 11 -12.81 -15.21 -2.51
N VAL A 12 -11.88 -14.86 -3.40
CA VAL A 12 -10.51 -14.42 -3.10
C VAL A 12 -10.46 -12.89 -3.07
N ARG A 13 -10.40 -12.32 -1.86
CA ARG A 13 -10.36 -10.87 -1.64
C ARG A 13 -9.26 -10.50 -0.64
N SER A 14 -8.53 -9.43 -0.92
CA SER A 14 -7.48 -8.90 -0.03
C SER A 14 -8.01 -8.48 1.35
N GLU A 15 -9.26 -8.03 1.41
CA GLU A 15 -9.99 -7.69 2.64
C GLU A 15 -10.06 -8.87 3.62
N LYS A 16 -10.40 -10.08 3.12
CA LYS A 16 -10.45 -11.30 3.94
C LYS A 16 -9.08 -11.68 4.51
N LEU A 17 -8.01 -11.36 3.80
CA LEU A 17 -6.65 -11.59 4.29
C LEU A 17 -6.32 -10.65 5.45
N ALA A 18 -6.69 -9.37 5.35
CA ALA A 18 -6.52 -8.40 6.43
C ALA A 18 -7.31 -8.84 7.68
N ASP A 19 -8.56 -9.24 7.52
CA ASP A 19 -9.39 -9.80 8.60
C ASP A 19 -8.74 -11.03 9.25
N ALA A 20 -8.21 -11.94 8.44
CA ALA A 20 -7.56 -13.14 8.93
C ALA A 20 -6.27 -12.84 9.73
N ILE A 21 -5.53 -11.78 9.36
CA ILE A 21 -4.37 -11.31 10.12
C ILE A 21 -4.83 -10.69 11.45
N ALA A 22 -5.85 -9.83 11.42
CA ALA A 22 -6.41 -9.19 12.61
C ALA A 22 -6.96 -10.22 13.61
N ASN A 23 -7.67 -11.24 13.14
CA ASN A 23 -8.20 -12.33 13.96
C ASN A 23 -7.10 -13.17 14.63
N LYS A 24 -5.86 -13.13 14.12
CA LYS A 24 -4.69 -13.78 14.73
C LYS A 24 -3.91 -12.84 15.68
N GLY A 25 -4.44 -11.64 15.95
CA GLY A 25 -3.82 -10.62 16.81
C GLY A 25 -2.79 -9.74 16.11
N GLY A 26 -2.71 -9.79 14.77
CA GLY A 26 -1.88 -8.88 13.98
C GLY A 26 -2.58 -7.57 13.66
N HIS A 27 -1.85 -6.66 13.00
CA HIS A 27 -2.40 -5.42 12.46
C HIS A 27 -2.25 -5.41 10.94
N ALA A 28 -3.38 -5.37 10.24
CA ALA A 28 -3.44 -5.25 8.79
C ALA A 28 -4.64 -4.40 8.41
N GLU A 29 -4.43 -3.49 7.46
CA GLU A 29 -5.47 -2.64 6.90
C GLU A 29 -5.63 -2.96 5.42
N TYR A 30 -6.87 -3.07 4.96
CA TYR A 30 -7.18 -3.23 3.54
C TYR A 30 -7.33 -1.86 2.87
N ALA A 31 -6.59 -1.65 1.79
CA ALA A 31 -6.76 -0.50 0.90
C ALA A 31 -7.42 -0.96 -0.40
N GLU A 32 -8.51 -0.29 -0.79
CA GLU A 32 -9.25 -0.60 -2.02
C GLU A 32 -8.54 -0.14 -3.31
N SER A 33 -7.63 0.84 -3.20
CA SER A 33 -6.83 1.37 -4.29
C SER A 33 -5.43 1.75 -3.82
N PHE A 34 -4.52 1.98 -4.78
CA PHE A 34 -3.19 2.50 -4.48
C PHE A 34 -3.23 3.93 -3.93
N ASP A 35 -4.15 4.78 -4.37
CA ASP A 35 -4.30 6.14 -3.83
C ASP A 35 -4.65 6.12 -2.33
N VAL A 36 -5.53 5.19 -1.92
CA VAL A 36 -5.88 5.01 -0.50
C VAL A 36 -4.66 4.51 0.27
N ALA A 37 -3.91 3.55 -0.27
CA ALA A 37 -2.69 3.05 0.36
C ALA A 37 -1.62 4.14 0.52
N GLU A 38 -1.43 4.98 -0.51
CA GLU A 38 -0.51 6.11 -0.46
C GLU A 38 -0.88 7.10 0.65
N THR A 39 -2.17 7.42 0.78
CA THR A 39 -2.65 8.36 1.81
C THR A 39 -2.34 7.83 3.21
N LEU A 40 -2.62 6.55 3.47
CA LEU A 40 -2.31 5.90 4.76
C LEU A 40 -0.81 5.86 5.08
N LEU A 41 0.03 5.79 4.05
CA LEU A 41 1.48 5.73 4.17
C LEU A 41 2.13 7.11 4.32
N ASP A 42 1.58 8.14 3.68
CA ASP A 42 2.09 9.53 3.74
C ASP A 42 1.90 10.14 5.15
N GLU A 43 0.94 9.63 5.92
CA GLU A 43 0.72 9.99 7.32
C GLU A 43 1.80 9.43 8.27
N LYS A 44 2.70 8.56 7.79
CA LYS A 44 3.77 7.96 8.61
C LYS A 44 4.96 8.91 8.75
N GLY A 45 5.55 8.92 9.96
CA GLY A 45 6.67 9.79 10.29
C GLY A 45 7.95 9.47 9.52
N SER A 46 8.89 10.42 9.49
CA SER A 46 10.20 10.27 8.84
C SER A 46 11.13 9.24 9.51
N ASP A 47 10.74 8.73 10.68
CA ASP A 47 11.39 7.64 11.42
C ASP A 47 10.85 6.25 11.04
N THR A 48 9.91 6.17 10.09
CA THR A 48 9.26 4.93 9.66
C THR A 48 9.88 4.40 8.36
N LEU A 49 10.28 3.12 8.36
CA LEU A 49 10.66 2.42 7.14
C LEU A 49 9.43 1.83 6.44
N ILE A 50 9.14 2.29 5.23
CA ILE A 50 8.07 1.75 4.39
C ILE A 50 8.69 0.76 3.38
N LEU A 51 8.17 -0.48 3.37
CA LEU A 51 8.53 -1.49 2.39
C LEU A 51 7.31 -1.81 1.53
N THR A 52 7.38 -1.51 0.23
CA THR A 52 6.38 -1.96 -0.75
C THR A 52 6.79 -3.33 -1.30
N MET A 53 5.86 -4.29 -1.32
CA MET A 53 6.14 -5.67 -1.73
C MET A 53 4.94 -6.26 -2.47
N GLY A 54 5.23 -7.07 -3.48
CA GLY A 54 4.25 -7.75 -4.31
C GLY A 54 4.69 -7.79 -5.77
N ALA A 55 4.04 -8.63 -6.56
CA ALA A 55 4.19 -8.61 -8.01
C ALA A 55 3.19 -7.60 -8.64
N GLY A 56 3.51 -7.12 -9.84
CA GLY A 56 2.70 -6.13 -10.55
C GLY A 56 3.07 -4.69 -10.18
N ASP A 57 2.07 -3.82 -10.12
CA ASP A 57 2.27 -2.36 -10.13
C ASP A 57 2.51 -1.73 -8.75
N VAL A 58 2.74 -2.53 -7.71
CA VAL A 58 2.92 -2.04 -6.33
C VAL A 58 4.15 -1.14 -6.16
N TYR A 59 5.15 -1.27 -7.04
CA TYR A 59 6.34 -0.40 -7.03
C TYR A 59 5.97 1.07 -7.29
N GLN A 60 4.87 1.34 -8.00
CA GLN A 60 4.41 2.70 -8.32
C GLN A 60 4.05 3.49 -7.05
N VAL A 61 3.56 2.82 -6.01
CA VAL A 61 3.27 3.44 -4.71
C VAL A 61 4.53 4.04 -4.09
N ALA A 62 5.66 3.33 -4.15
CA ALA A 62 6.92 3.83 -3.63
C ALA A 62 7.46 5.00 -4.47
N GLU A 63 7.33 4.93 -5.80
CA GLU A 63 7.73 6.03 -6.68
C GLU A 63 6.91 7.31 -6.42
N SER A 64 5.59 7.16 -6.24
CA SER A 64 4.68 8.27 -5.92
C SER A 64 5.06 8.95 -4.61
N LEU A 65 5.28 8.18 -3.53
CA LEU A 65 5.70 8.72 -2.23
C LEU A 65 7.05 9.46 -2.32
N LEU A 66 8.04 8.88 -3.00
CA LEU A 66 9.34 9.52 -3.19
C LEU A 66 9.25 10.84 -3.99
N LEU A 67 8.37 10.92 -4.98
CA LEU A 67 8.13 12.16 -5.73
C LEU A 67 7.51 13.23 -4.84
N LYS A 68 6.51 12.88 -4.02
CA LYS A 68 5.89 13.81 -3.05
C LYS A 68 6.92 14.36 -2.05
N SER A 69 7.78 13.51 -1.50
CA SER A 69 8.85 13.95 -0.59
C SER A 69 9.85 14.89 -1.26
N LYS A 70 10.25 14.61 -2.51
CA LYS A 70 11.17 15.48 -3.28
C LYS A 70 10.55 16.84 -3.61
N VAL A 71 9.25 16.90 -3.87
CA VAL A 71 8.52 18.16 -4.07
C VAL A 71 8.51 18.96 -2.78
N GLN A 72 8.20 18.36 -1.63
CA GLN A 72 8.22 19.04 -0.33
C GLN A 72 9.60 19.63 -0.02
N LEU A 73 10.69 18.89 -0.27
CA LEU A 73 12.07 19.37 -0.11
C LEU A 73 12.39 20.61 -0.96
N LYS A 74 11.80 20.74 -2.15
CA LYS A 74 12.00 21.91 -3.04
C LYS A 74 11.20 23.14 -2.65
N VAL A 75 10.11 23.00 -1.89
CA VAL A 75 9.25 24.13 -1.50
C VAL A 75 9.77 24.84 -0.24
N ILE A 76 10.59 24.16 0.54
CA ILE A 76 11.23 24.68 1.77
C ILE A 76 12.67 25.18 1.55
N GLY A 77 13.20 25.13 0.32
CA GLY A 77 14.51 25.66 -0.07
C GLY A 77 14.38 26.92 -0.91
#